data_AF-A0A3A6T2E6-F1
#
_entry.id   AF-A0A3A6T2E6-F1
#
_cell.length_a   1.000
_cell.length_b   1.000
_cell.length_c   1.000
_cell.angle_alpha   90.00
_cell.angle_beta   90.00
_cell.angle_gamma   90.00
#
_symmetry.space_group_name_H-M   'P 1'
#
loop_
_entity.id
_entity.type
_entity.pdbx_description
1 polymer ?
#
loop_
_entity_poly.entity_id
_entity_poly.type
_entity_poly.pdbx_seq_one_letter_code
_entity_poly.pdbx_strand_id
1 'polypeptide(L)'
;MANIFMFFDRHRGWRKAKATQSKTAVDSAQCMKELVDEHYPDAHKIHVVMDNYTTHTAGSLYKAFKTEEALRILNKLEFHFTPKHASWLNMVEIEIGNMNQQCLDRRIESWEMQHKGLSAWEMQRNDAQASINWMFNVDGEREKFAKAYANINQSINQSINQSIITFVSRY
;
A
#
# COMPACT_ATOMS: atom_id res chain seq x y z
N MET A 1 5.23 5.35 19.97
CA MET A 1 4.73 5.70 18.61
C MET A 1 3.88 4.55 18.13
N ALA A 2 2.69 4.82 17.60
CA ALA A 2 1.92 3.82 16.87
C ALA A 2 2.56 3.58 15.50
N ASN A 3 2.43 2.36 15.00
CA ASN A 3 2.82 2.01 13.64
C ASN A 3 1.59 2.17 12.75
N ILE A 4 1.74 2.65 11.52
CA ILE A 4 0.62 2.88 10.62
C ILE A 4 0.85 2.12 9.33
N PHE A 5 -0.11 1.27 8.99
CA PHE A 5 -0.20 0.63 7.70
C PHE A 5 -1.09 1.48 6.79
N MET A 6 -0.57 1.94 5.66
CA MET A 6 -1.32 2.76 4.73
C MET A 6 -1.60 1.97 3.44
N PHE A 7 -2.85 1.96 3.01
CA PHE A 7 -3.26 1.61 1.67
C PHE A 7 -3.63 2.89 0.92
N PHE A 8 -3.22 3.02 -0.34
CA PHE A 8 -3.63 4.11 -1.20
C PHE A 8 -3.97 3.60 -2.60
N ASP A 9 -5.22 3.81 -3.02
CA ASP A 9 -5.67 3.60 -4.39
C ASP A 9 -5.79 4.97 -5.07
N ARG A 10 -4.84 5.24 -5.96
CA ARG A 10 -4.78 6.48 -6.72
C ARG A 10 -6.01 6.67 -7.63
N HIS A 11 -6.47 5.59 -8.27
CA HIS A 11 -7.54 5.66 -9.27
C HIS A 11 -8.88 5.98 -8.63
N ARG A 12 -9.14 5.41 -7.45
CA ARG A 12 -10.35 5.71 -6.66
C ARG A 12 -10.22 7.00 -5.85
N GLY A 13 -9.02 7.54 -5.72
CA GLY A 13 -8.74 8.57 -4.73
C GLY A 13 -9.17 8.09 -3.35
N TRP A 14 -8.77 6.85 -2.98
CA TRP A 14 -9.12 6.21 -1.71
C TRP A 14 -7.88 5.85 -0.89
N ARG A 15 -7.98 5.88 0.44
CA ARG A 15 -6.97 5.35 1.36
C ARG A 15 -7.58 4.67 2.57
N LYS A 16 -6.75 3.83 3.20
CA LYS A 16 -6.99 3.26 4.53
C LYS A 16 -5.73 3.40 5.39
N ALA A 17 -5.84 4.11 6.51
CA ALA A 17 -4.76 4.33 7.47
C ALA A 17 -5.03 3.52 8.76
N LYS A 18 -4.35 2.39 8.90
CA LYS A 18 -4.54 1.47 10.03
C LYS A 18 -3.41 1.59 11.04
N ALA A 19 -3.72 2.10 12.22
CA ALA A 19 -2.79 2.07 13.35
C ALA A 19 -2.67 0.65 13.93
N THR A 20 -1.45 0.14 14.06
CA THR A 20 -1.12 -1.15 14.70
C THR A 20 -0.15 -0.95 15.86
N GLN A 21 -0.30 -1.77 16.90
CA GLN A 21 0.56 -1.71 18.09
C GLN A 21 1.97 -2.25 17.79
N SER A 22 2.10 -3.14 16.82
CA SER A 22 3.37 -3.77 16.41
C SER A 22 3.62 -3.68 14.90
N LYS A 23 4.88 -3.96 14.50
CA LYS A 23 5.34 -3.99 13.08
C LYS A 23 5.73 -5.42 12.65
N THR A 24 4.85 -6.40 12.87
CA THR A 24 5.17 -7.80 12.59
C THR A 24 4.70 -8.27 11.21
N ALA A 25 5.24 -9.41 10.76
CA ALA A 25 4.72 -10.13 9.59
C ALA A 25 3.24 -10.51 9.76
N VAL A 26 2.80 -10.82 10.98
CA VAL A 26 1.40 -11.14 11.28
C VAL A 26 0.52 -9.90 11.08
N ASP A 27 0.95 -8.73 11.56
CA ASP A 27 0.22 -7.47 11.33
C ASP A 27 0.07 -7.19 9.83
N SER A 28 1.14 -7.39 9.06
CA SER A 28 1.10 -7.22 7.61
C SER A 28 0.13 -8.19 6.93
N ALA A 29 0.11 -9.45 7.36
CA ALA A 29 -0.78 -10.47 6.83
C ALA A 29 -2.25 -10.16 7.13
N GLN A 30 -2.55 -9.66 8.33
CA GLN A 30 -3.90 -9.21 8.68
C GLN A 30 -4.36 -8.03 7.82
N CYS A 31 -3.47 -7.07 7.56
CA CYS A 31 -3.78 -5.96 6.65
C CYS A 31 -4.08 -6.45 5.23
N MET A 32 -3.30 -7.41 4.71
CA MET A 32 -3.55 -8.01 3.39
C MET A 32 -4.87 -8.78 3.32
N LYS A 33 -5.24 -9.50 4.40
CA LYS A 33 -6.55 -10.14 4.49
C LYS A 33 -7.69 -9.13 4.47
N GLU A 34 -7.59 -8.05 5.25
CA GLU A 34 -8.57 -6.96 5.26
C GLU A 34 -8.71 -6.32 3.87
N LEU A 35 -7.60 -6.09 3.17
CA LEU A 35 -7.61 -5.59 1.80
C LEU A 35 -8.45 -6.48 0.87
N VAL A 36 -8.27 -7.80 0.98
CA VAL A 36 -8.94 -8.79 0.12
C VAL A 36 -10.41 -9.01 0.47
N ASP A 37 -10.74 -9.00 1.77
CA ASP A 37 -12.05 -9.41 2.26
C ASP A 37 -13.01 -8.24 2.48
N GLU A 38 -12.50 -7.08 2.90
CA GLU A 38 -13.32 -5.93 3.28
C GLU A 38 -13.28 -4.83 2.21
N HIS A 39 -12.09 -4.48 1.73
CA HIS A 39 -11.93 -3.33 0.82
C HIS A 39 -12.15 -3.68 -0.65
N TYR A 40 -11.81 -4.91 -1.04
CA TYR A 40 -11.93 -5.42 -2.41
C TYR A 40 -12.45 -6.88 -2.49
N PRO A 41 -13.61 -7.20 -1.88
CA PRO A 41 -14.16 -8.56 -1.88
C PRO A 41 -14.44 -9.09 -3.29
N ASP A 42 -14.88 -8.23 -4.20
CA ASP A 42 -15.28 -8.60 -5.55
C ASP A 42 -14.14 -8.51 -6.59
N ALA A 43 -12.97 -7.99 -6.20
CA ALA A 43 -11.86 -7.84 -7.13
C ALA A 43 -11.28 -9.21 -7.50
N HIS A 44 -11.18 -9.51 -8.80
CA HIS A 44 -10.54 -10.76 -9.25
C HIS A 44 -9.05 -10.79 -8.92
N LYS A 45 -8.36 -9.65 -9.09
CA LYS A 45 -6.95 -9.47 -8.77
C LYS A 45 -6.68 -8.06 -8.25
N ILE A 46 -5.82 -7.97 -7.24
CA ILE A 46 -5.36 -6.73 -6.63
C ILE A 46 -3.84 -6.67 -6.77
N HIS A 47 -3.35 -5.70 -7.53
CA HIS A 47 -1.93 -5.41 -7.66
C HIS A 47 -1.52 -4.53 -6.50
N VAL A 48 -0.66 -5.06 -5.64
CA VAL A 48 -0.19 -4.39 -4.44
C VAL A 48 1.25 -3.95 -4.66
N VAL A 49 1.46 -2.65 -4.78
CA VAL A 49 2.80 -2.05 -4.91
C VAL A 49 3.36 -1.75 -3.54
N MET A 50 4.54 -2.27 -3.22
CA MET A 50 5.18 -2.13 -1.89
C MET A 50 6.66 -1.81 -2.02
N ASP A 51 7.23 -1.29 -0.94
CA ASP A 51 8.68 -1.24 -0.78
C ASP A 51 9.26 -2.60 -0.35
N ASN A 52 10.59 -2.75 -0.36
CA ASN A 52 11.27 -4.02 -0.09
C ASN A 52 11.44 -4.33 1.42
N TYR A 53 10.47 -3.96 2.24
CA TYR A 53 10.57 -4.21 3.68
C TYR A 53 10.40 -5.70 4.02
N THR A 54 11.14 -6.21 5.01
CA THR A 54 11.30 -7.66 5.27
C THR A 54 10.00 -8.41 5.55
N THR A 55 8.98 -7.74 6.08
CA THR A 55 7.65 -8.30 6.36
C THR A 55 6.65 -8.08 5.22
N HIS A 56 7.07 -7.59 4.05
CA HIS A 56 6.25 -7.48 2.83
C HIS A 56 6.55 -8.67 1.93
N THR A 57 6.15 -9.86 2.38
CA THR A 57 6.39 -11.11 1.65
C THR A 57 5.18 -12.01 1.70
N ALA A 58 4.98 -12.82 0.66
CA ALA A 58 3.95 -13.86 0.66
C ALA A 58 4.08 -14.81 1.87
N GLY A 59 5.31 -15.06 2.32
CA GLY A 59 5.59 -15.86 3.54
C GLY A 59 4.95 -15.31 4.81
N SER A 60 4.65 -14.00 4.87
CA SER A 60 3.96 -13.40 6.01
C SER A 60 2.54 -13.95 6.18
N LEU A 61 1.85 -14.28 5.07
CA LEU A 61 0.51 -14.88 5.11
C LEU A 61 0.55 -16.30 5.69
N TYR A 62 1.52 -17.12 5.30
CA TYR A 62 1.71 -18.46 5.88
C TYR A 62 2.15 -18.43 7.35
N LYS A 63 2.78 -17.35 7.79
CA LYS A 63 3.11 -17.16 9.21
C LYS A 63 1.88 -16.82 10.06
N ALA A 64 0.85 -16.21 9.47
CA ALA A 64 -0.33 -15.73 10.19
C ALA A 64 -1.55 -16.67 10.07
N PHE A 65 -1.66 -17.40 8.97
CA PHE A 65 -2.85 -18.17 8.61
C PHE A 65 -2.52 -19.63 8.27
N LYS A 66 -3.54 -20.49 8.35
CA LYS A 66 -3.46 -21.85 7.78
C LYS A 66 -3.23 -21.78 6.27
N THR A 67 -2.62 -22.82 5.72
CA THR A 67 -2.24 -22.91 4.30
C THR A 67 -3.38 -22.58 3.35
N GLU A 68 -4.59 -23.10 3.62
CA GLU A 68 -5.77 -22.89 2.76
C GLU A 68 -6.17 -21.41 2.71
N GLU A 69 -6.16 -20.74 3.86
CA GLU A 69 -6.51 -19.32 3.97
C GLU A 69 -5.42 -18.42 3.39
N ALA A 70 -4.15 -18.73 3.65
CA ALA A 70 -3.02 -18.02 3.05
C ALA A 70 -3.07 -18.09 1.52
N LEU A 71 -3.36 -19.27 0.96
CA LEU A 71 -3.53 -19.47 -0.49
C LEU A 71 -4.74 -18.71 -1.05
N ARG A 72 -5.89 -18.74 -0.36
CA ARG A 72 -7.09 -17.98 -0.77
C ARG A 72 -6.77 -16.48 -0.92
N ILE A 73 -6.07 -15.91 0.07
CA ILE A 73 -5.67 -14.50 0.06
C ILE A 73 -4.65 -14.25 -1.06
N LEU A 74 -3.59 -15.06 -1.15
CA LEU A 74 -2.56 -14.93 -2.20
C LEU A 74 -3.13 -15.02 -3.62
N ASN A 75 -4.15 -15.86 -3.83
CA ASN A 75 -4.78 -15.98 -5.14
C ASN A 75 -5.44 -14.70 -5.62
N LYS A 76 -5.78 -13.76 -4.73
CA LYS A 76 -6.32 -12.44 -5.08
C LYS A 76 -5.27 -11.33 -5.12
N LEU A 77 -4.04 -11.59 -4.68
CA LEU A 77 -2.97 -10.58 -4.58
C LEU A 77 -1.86 -10.82 -5.60
N GLU A 78 -1.37 -9.73 -6.19
CA GLU A 78 -0.15 -9.73 -7.00
C GLU A 78 0.80 -8.65 -6.48
N PHE A 79 1.94 -9.07 -5.92
CA PHE A 79 2.89 -8.14 -5.30
C PHE A 79 3.88 -7.58 -6.31
N HIS A 80 3.99 -6.26 -6.33
CA HIS A 80 4.95 -5.49 -7.11
C HIS A 80 5.87 -4.75 -6.13
N PHE A 81 7.18 -4.88 -6.31
CA PHE A 81 8.14 -4.23 -5.43
C PHE A 81 8.84 -3.08 -6.14
N THR A 82 8.93 -1.92 -5.49
CA THR A 82 9.81 -0.85 -5.97
C THR A 82 11.25 -1.35 -6.03
N PRO A 83 12.13 -0.81 -6.89
CA PRO A 83 13.55 -1.14 -6.86
C PRO A 83 14.17 -0.94 -5.47
N LYS A 84 15.23 -1.69 -5.17
CA LYS A 84 15.99 -1.50 -3.92
C LYS A 84 16.48 -0.05 -3.82
N HIS A 85 16.33 0.56 -2.65
CA HIS A 85 16.66 1.96 -2.36
C HIS A 85 15.81 3.02 -3.12
N ALA A 86 14.71 2.61 -3.74
CA ALA A 86 13.79 3.51 -4.44
C ALA A 86 12.37 3.46 -3.84
N SER A 87 12.25 3.35 -2.51
CA SER A 87 10.94 3.36 -1.83
C SER A 87 10.15 4.63 -2.10
N TRP A 88 10.83 5.75 -2.40
CA TRP A 88 10.22 7.02 -2.80
C TRP A 88 9.36 6.93 -4.08
N LEU A 89 9.50 5.88 -4.90
CA LEU A 89 8.63 5.59 -6.03
C LEU A 89 7.27 5.00 -5.62
N ASN A 90 7.13 4.54 -4.38
CA ASN A 90 5.86 4.02 -3.86
C ASN A 90 4.95 5.21 -3.52
N MET A 91 3.89 5.43 -4.29
CA MET A 91 3.04 6.63 -4.16
C MET A 91 2.42 6.81 -2.77
N VAL A 92 2.23 5.72 -2.04
CA VAL A 92 1.73 5.75 -0.66
C VAL A 92 2.66 6.54 0.27
N GLU A 93 3.96 6.66 -0.02
CA GLU A 93 4.90 7.46 0.77
C GLU A 93 4.53 8.95 0.74
N ILE A 94 4.03 9.44 -0.39
CA ILE A 94 3.50 10.81 -0.51
C ILE A 94 2.24 10.96 0.34
N GLU A 95 1.35 9.96 0.32
CA GLU A 95 0.11 9.99 1.11
C GLU A 95 0.39 9.88 2.62
N ILE A 96 1.42 9.14 3.03
CA ILE A 96 1.95 9.14 4.40
C ILE A 96 2.51 10.51 4.76
N GLY A 97 3.22 11.17 3.84
CA GLY A 97 3.66 12.56 4.01
C GLY A 97 2.49 13.52 4.29
N ASN A 98 1.41 13.41 3.50
CA ASN A 98 0.19 14.17 3.71
C ASN A 98 -0.44 13.88 5.08
N MET A 99 -0.53 12.61 5.48
CA MET A 99 -1.04 12.20 6.78
C MET A 99 -0.22 12.80 7.92
N ASN A 100 1.10 12.74 7.82
CA ASN A 100 1.99 13.28 8.83
C ASN A 100 1.76 14.77 9.01
N GLN A 101 1.76 15.54 7.91
CA GLN A 101 1.56 17.00 7.96
C GLN A 101 0.16 17.40 8.42
N GLN A 102 -0.88 16.68 7.99
CA GLN A 102 -2.28 17.10 8.21
C GLN A 102 -2.88 16.55 9.51
N CYS A 103 -2.39 15.42 10.00
CA CYS A 103 -2.99 14.71 11.14
C CYS A 103 -2.02 14.51 12.32
N LEU A 104 -0.75 14.19 12.04
CA LEU A 104 0.21 13.75 13.07
C LEU A 104 1.29 14.77 13.40
N ASP A 105 1.28 15.97 12.80
CA ASP A 105 2.21 17.07 13.10
C ASP A 105 1.87 17.79 14.41
N ARG A 106 1.58 17.00 15.45
CA ARG A 106 1.22 17.43 16.79
C ARG A 106 1.39 16.29 17.78
N ARG A 107 1.53 16.64 19.07
CA ARG A 107 1.49 15.64 20.14
C ARG A 107 0.08 15.06 20.26
N ILE A 108 0.00 13.73 20.35
CA ILE A 108 -1.25 13.00 20.58
C ILE A 108 -1.08 12.18 21.86
N GLU A 109 -1.98 12.39 22.82
CA GLU A 109 -1.80 11.93 24.21
C GLU A 109 -2.24 10.48 24.43
N SER A 110 -3.12 9.96 23.59
CA SER A 110 -3.64 8.59 23.72
C SER A 110 -3.78 7.87 22.38
N TRP A 111 -3.73 6.55 22.45
CA TRP A 111 -3.99 5.66 21.31
C TRP A 111 -5.37 5.92 20.69
N GLU A 112 -6.38 6.14 21.53
CA GLU A 112 -7.75 6.43 21.08
C GLU A 112 -7.83 7.74 20.31
N MET A 113 -7.19 8.80 20.81
CA MET A 113 -7.13 10.08 20.11
C MET A 113 -6.40 9.96 18.76
N GLN A 114 -5.35 9.15 18.70
CA GLN A 114 -4.64 8.89 17.46
C GLN A 114 -5.54 8.17 16.44
N HIS A 115 -6.25 7.12 16.88
CA HIS A 115 -7.16 6.37 16.01
C HIS A 115 -8.31 7.24 15.50
N LYS A 116 -8.89 8.07 16.38
CA LYS A 116 -9.94 9.03 16.00
C LYS A 116 -9.43 10.08 15.02
N GLY A 117 -8.23 10.61 15.23
CA GLY A 117 -7.58 11.57 14.33
C GLY A 117 -7.34 10.98 12.94
N LEU A 118 -6.75 9.78 12.88
CA LEU A 118 -6.52 9.07 11.63
C LEU A 118 -7.82 8.77 10.88
N SER A 119 -8.86 8.32 11.60
CA SER A 119 -10.16 8.01 11.00
C SER A 119 -10.83 9.25 10.41
N ALA A 120 -10.78 10.38 11.13
CA ALA A 120 -11.32 11.65 10.64
C ALA A 120 -10.56 12.16 9.42
N TRP A 121 -9.23 12.09 9.44
CA TRP A 121 -8.37 12.47 8.31
C TRP A 121 -8.60 11.58 7.08
N GLU A 122 -8.69 10.26 7.27
CA GLU A 122 -8.99 9.27 6.23
C GLU A 122 -10.34 9.59 5.56
N MET A 123 -11.39 9.78 6.37
CA MET A 123 -12.74 10.10 5.89
C MET A 123 -12.74 11.39 5.07
N GLN A 124 -12.16 12.47 5.60
CA GLN A 124 -12.10 13.75 4.91
C GLN A 124 -11.42 13.65 3.54
N ARG A 125 -10.30 12.93 3.44
CA ARG A 125 -9.58 12.76 2.16
C ARG A 125 -10.32 11.85 1.20
N ASN A 126 -10.93 10.77 1.71
CA ASN A 126 -11.77 9.85 0.93
C ASN A 126 -12.99 10.55 0.34
N ASP A 127 -13.69 11.36 1.13
CA ASP A 127 -14.85 12.14 0.67
C ASP A 127 -14.45 13.16 -0.41
N ALA A 128 -13.28 13.77 -0.26
CA ALA A 128 -12.72 14.68 -1.26
C ALA A 128 -12.14 13.95 -2.49
N GLN A 129 -12.09 12.61 -2.49
CA GLN A 129 -11.37 11.78 -3.46
C GLN A 129 -9.96 12.30 -3.75
N ALA A 130 -9.28 12.81 -2.71
CA ALA A 130 -7.97 13.42 -2.86
C ALA A 130 -7.01 12.40 -3.48
N SER A 131 -6.29 12.79 -4.52
CA SER A 131 -5.40 11.90 -5.25
C SER A 131 -4.09 12.60 -5.61
N ILE A 132 -3.14 11.83 -6.13
CA ILE A 132 -1.81 12.30 -6.49
C ILE A 132 -1.76 12.44 -8.01
N ASN A 133 -1.44 13.65 -8.48
CA ASN A 133 -1.08 13.84 -9.88
C ASN A 133 0.34 13.28 -10.11
N TRP A 134 0.42 12.05 -10.59
CA TRP A 134 1.69 11.37 -10.82
C TRP A 134 2.27 11.79 -12.17
N MET A 135 3.44 12.43 -12.14
CA MET A 135 4.08 13.02 -13.33
C MET A 135 5.08 12.09 -14.03
N PHE A 136 5.34 10.89 -13.49
CA PHE A 136 6.24 9.91 -14.12
C PHE A 136 5.52 9.28 -15.32
N ASN A 137 5.93 9.68 -16.51
CA ASN A 137 5.55 9.04 -17.77
C ASN A 137 6.49 7.86 -18.02
N VAL A 138 5.96 6.64 -18.16
CA VAL A 138 6.75 5.41 -18.39
C VAL A 138 7.72 5.56 -19.56
N ASP A 139 7.32 6.22 -20.65
CA ASP A 139 8.18 6.36 -21.84
C ASP A 139 9.34 7.33 -21.57
N GLY A 140 9.06 8.50 -20.99
CA GLY A 140 10.10 9.48 -20.62
C GLY A 140 11.00 8.99 -19.48
N GLU A 141 10.46 8.19 -18.58
CA GLU A 141 11.18 7.60 -17.45
C GLU A 141 12.07 6.44 -17.88
N ARG A 142 11.64 5.63 -18.86
CA ARG A 142 12.49 4.59 -19.46
C ARG A 142 13.71 5.18 -20.16
N GLU A 143 13.55 6.31 -20.84
CA GLU A 143 14.67 7.04 -21.42
C GLU A 143 15.60 7.60 -20.34
N LYS A 144 15.03 8.24 -19.31
CA LYS A 144 15.80 8.88 -18.24
C LYS A 144 16.52 7.89 -17.32
N PHE A 145 15.93 6.73 -17.05
CA PHE A 145 16.46 5.68 -16.17
C PHE A 145 16.90 4.41 -16.93
N ALA A 146 17.18 4.52 -18.22
CA ALA A 146 17.56 3.39 -19.09
C ALA A 146 18.66 2.50 -18.47
N LYS A 147 19.67 3.12 -17.82
CA LYS A 147 20.76 2.40 -17.14
C LYS A 147 20.31 1.59 -15.92
N ALA A 148 19.29 2.04 -15.19
CA ALA A 148 18.74 1.33 -14.04
C ALA A 148 17.80 0.19 -14.47
N TYR A 149 17.06 0.39 -15.57
CA TYR A 149 16.14 -0.60 -16.13
C TYR A 149 16.81 -1.69 -16.98
N ALA A 150 18.05 -1.49 -17.44
CA ALA A 150 18.80 -2.50 -18.21
C ALA A 150 18.99 -3.85 -17.47
N ASN A 151 18.80 -3.88 -16.14
CA ASN A 151 18.89 -5.09 -15.32
C ASN A 151 17.52 -5.70 -14.95
N ILE A 152 16.40 -5.15 -15.46
CA ILE A 152 15.05 -5.65 -15.18
C ILE A 152 14.50 -6.28 -16.48
N ASN A 153 14.70 -7.58 -16.65
CA ASN A 153 14.09 -8.33 -17.75
C ASN A 153 12.58 -8.56 -17.49
N GLN A 154 11.79 -8.03 -18.43
CA GLN A 154 10.44 -8.37 -18.92
C GLN A 154 9.53 -9.22 -17.99
N SER A 155 8.33 -8.76 -17.66
CA SER A 155 7.24 -8.57 -18.62
C SER A 155 6.02 -8.02 -17.87
N ILE A 156 5.38 -6.95 -18.35
CA ILE A 156 3.93 -6.75 -18.21
C ILE A 156 3.46 -5.90 -19.39
N ASN A 157 2.79 -6.54 -20.35
CA ASN A 157 1.82 -5.92 -21.23
C ASN A 157 0.58 -6.81 -21.11
N GLN A 158 -0.44 -6.40 -20.36
CA GLN A 158 -1.79 -6.91 -20.52
C GLN A 158 -2.81 -5.96 -19.89
N SER A 159 -3.99 -5.92 -20.52
CA SER A 159 -5.04 -4.93 -20.37
C SER A 159 -5.56 -4.80 -18.94
N ILE A 160 -5.48 -3.59 -18.39
CA ILE A 160 -6.08 -3.17 -17.12
C ILE A 160 -7.57 -2.93 -17.37
N ASN A 161 -8.35 -3.99 -17.43
CA ASN A 161 -9.80 -3.87 -17.27
C ASN A 161 -10.17 -4.90 -16.20
N GLN A 162 -10.40 -4.41 -14.98
CA GLN A 162 -10.81 -5.10 -13.74
C GLN A 162 -9.74 -5.32 -12.64
N SER A 163 -8.50 -4.86 -12.81
CA SER A 163 -7.47 -4.94 -11.76
C SER A 163 -7.41 -3.66 -10.92
N ILE A 164 -7.36 -3.83 -9.59
CA ILE A 164 -7.17 -2.73 -8.63
C ILE A 164 -5.67 -2.58 -8.38
N ILE A 165 -5.15 -1.35 -8.42
CA ILE A 165 -3.78 -1.03 -8.02
C ILE A 165 -3.83 -0.31 -6.68
N THR A 166 -3.25 -0.91 -5.64
CA THR A 166 -3.13 -0.30 -4.31
C THR A 166 -1.66 -0.23 -3.90
N PHE A 167 -1.24 0.96 -3.50
CA PHE A 167 0.08 1.23 -2.97
C PHE A 167 0.07 1.04 -1.47
N VAL A 168 1.08 0.35 -0.94
CA VAL A 168 1.13 -0.05 0.45
C VAL A 168 2.50 0.24 1.03
N SER A 169 2.49 0.89 2.19
CA SER A 169 3.69 1.07 3.00
C SER A 169 3.34 1.10 4.48
N ARG A 170 4.39 1.03 5.29
CA ARG A 170 4.35 0.98 6.74
C ARG A 170 5.20 2.11 7.31
N TYR A 171 4.57 2.94 8.15
CA TYR A 171 5.20 4.07 8.85
C TYR A 171 5.30 3.81 10.36
#